data_AF-A0A3D9V175-F1
#
_entry.id   AF-A0A3D9V175-F1
#
_cell.length_a   1.000
_cell.length_b   1.000
_cell.length_c   1.000
_cell.angle_alpha   90.00
_cell.angle_beta   90.00
_cell.angle_gamma   90.00
#
_symmetry.space_group_name_H-M   'P 1'
#
loop_
_entity.id
_entity.type
_entity.pdbx_description
1 polymer ?
#
loop_
_entity_poly.entity_id
_entity_poly.type
_entity_poly.pdbx_seq_one_letter_code
_entity_poly.pdbx_strand_id
1 'polypeptide(L)'
;MDKTPEVEIVRSAKRRSTLSASLVEGRVVVRVPAAISKSELDRMVPGLVRRVMAKQQRSGPSDEQLMERSLLLSRRYLDGRATPASVRWVGNQNRRWGSCTTTTGQIRLSDRLQKMPQYVIDYVLVHELTHLLHADHGPGFKAMTARYPQGEKAEAFLAGVSFGSGLPPIPLDDLPDEGMPPAAGHAPD
;
A
#
# COMPACT_ATOMS: atom_id res chain seq x y z
N MET A 1 -23.40 -9.90 -8.20
CA MET A 1 -24.20 -10.39 -7.08
C MET A 1 -23.65 -9.76 -5.81
N ASP A 2 -24.33 -8.75 -5.27
CA ASP A 2 -23.96 -8.13 -4.00
C ASP A 2 -24.34 -9.13 -2.89
N LYS A 3 -23.37 -9.91 -2.40
CA LYS A 3 -23.63 -10.87 -1.32
C LYS A 3 -23.78 -10.05 -0.04
N THR A 4 -24.99 -10.01 0.51
CA THR A 4 -25.20 -9.51 1.88
C THR A 4 -24.22 -10.26 2.80
N PRO A 5 -23.31 -9.54 3.49
CA PRO A 5 -22.32 -10.19 4.33
C PRO A 5 -23.03 -10.92 5.46
N GLU A 6 -22.53 -12.10 5.82
CA GLU A 6 -23.02 -12.81 7.00
C GLU A 6 -22.67 -11.98 8.25
N VAL A 7 -23.68 -11.74 9.09
CA VAL A 7 -23.55 -10.88 10.28
C VAL A 7 -23.63 -11.75 11.53
N GLU A 8 -22.58 -11.72 12.33
CA GLU A 8 -22.51 -12.41 13.62
C GLU A 8 -22.66 -11.40 14.76
N ILE A 9 -23.59 -11.63 15.68
CA ILE A 9 -23.79 -10.77 16.86
C ILE A 9 -23.17 -11.45 18.09
N VAL A 10 -22.10 -10.84 18.62
CA VAL A 10 -21.43 -11.29 19.83
C VAL A 10 -21.85 -10.41 21.00
N ARG A 11 -22.60 -10.97 21.95
CA ARG A 11 -23.04 -10.27 23.17
C ARG A 11 -21.96 -10.33 24.24
N SER A 12 -21.72 -9.21 24.92
CA SER A 12 -20.74 -9.10 26.01
C SER A 12 -21.36 -8.52 27.27
N ALA A 13 -21.28 -9.27 28.38
CA ALA A 13 -21.68 -8.80 29.71
C ALA A 13 -20.72 -7.73 30.28
N LYS A 14 -19.48 -7.66 29.76
CA LYS A 14 -18.46 -6.70 30.22
C LYS A 14 -18.58 -5.31 29.56
N ARG A 15 -19.37 -5.16 28.50
CA ARG A 15 -19.53 -3.90 27.76
C ARG A 15 -20.81 -3.18 28.21
N ARG A 16 -20.69 -1.89 28.55
CA ARG A 16 -21.80 -1.09 29.12
C ARG A 16 -22.55 -0.22 28.13
N SER A 17 -21.97 0.16 26.99
CA SER A 17 -22.64 1.04 26.00
C SER A 17 -22.11 0.95 24.56
N THR A 18 -20.92 0.40 24.35
CA THR A 18 -20.24 0.49 23.04
C THR A 18 -20.61 -0.67 22.10
N LEU A 19 -21.27 -0.35 20.98
CA LEU A 19 -21.34 -1.23 19.81
C LEU A 19 -20.08 -1.07 18.95
N SER A 20 -19.49 -2.17 18.51
CA SER A 20 -18.37 -2.16 17.56
C SER A 20 -18.58 -3.23 16.50
N ALA A 21 -18.22 -2.95 15.25
CA ALA A 21 -18.28 -3.92 14.16
C ALA A 21 -16.93 -4.06 13.46
N SER A 22 -16.59 -5.28 13.04
CA SER A 22 -15.33 -5.61 12.37
C SER A 22 -15.56 -6.72 11.34
N LEU A 23 -14.80 -6.73 10.25
CA LEU A 23 -14.76 -7.85 9.31
C LEU A 23 -13.77 -8.90 9.83
N VAL A 24 -14.21 -10.14 9.99
CA VAL A 24 -13.39 -11.29 10.43
C VAL A 24 -13.75 -12.47 9.53
N GLU A 25 -12.78 -13.01 8.81
CA GLU A 25 -12.97 -14.19 7.92
C GLU A 25 -14.18 -14.05 6.95
N GLY A 26 -14.37 -12.86 6.38
CA GLY A 26 -15.47 -12.60 5.45
C GLY A 26 -16.85 -12.33 6.09
N ARG A 27 -16.92 -12.28 7.43
CA ARG A 27 -18.16 -12.03 8.19
C ARG A 27 -18.08 -10.75 9.00
N VAL A 28 -19.21 -10.05 9.14
CA VAL A 28 -19.28 -8.84 9.97
C VAL A 28 -19.62 -9.25 11.40
N VAL A 29 -18.63 -9.17 12.28
CA VAL A 29 -18.79 -9.44 13.71
C VAL A 29 -19.17 -8.14 14.42
N VAL A 30 -20.41 -8.05 14.90
CA VAL A 30 -20.94 -6.93 15.68
C VAL A 30 -20.94 -7.30 17.16
N ARG A 31 -20.11 -6.63 17.95
CA ARG A 31 -19.99 -6.81 19.39
C ARG A 31 -20.86 -5.81 20.13
N VAL A 32 -21.74 -6.29 21.01
CA VAL A 32 -22.81 -5.48 21.64
C VAL A 32 -22.93 -5.76 23.15
N PRO A 33 -23.40 -4.79 23.97
CA PRO A 33 -23.75 -5.03 25.37
C PRO A 33 -24.79 -6.14 25.52
N ALA A 34 -24.69 -6.98 26.56
CA ALA A 34 -25.67 -8.05 26.80
C ALA A 34 -27.11 -7.52 26.95
N ALA A 35 -27.27 -6.35 27.57
CA ALA A 35 -28.55 -5.74 27.91
C ALA A 35 -29.26 -5.02 26.74
N ILE A 36 -28.64 -4.93 25.56
CA ILE A 36 -29.26 -4.23 24.42
C ILE A 36 -30.49 -5.00 23.90
N SER A 37 -31.55 -4.25 23.63
CA SER A 37 -32.82 -4.79 23.12
C SER A 37 -32.69 -5.25 21.66
N LYS A 38 -33.56 -6.18 21.24
CA LYS A 38 -33.59 -6.65 19.84
C LYS A 38 -33.94 -5.49 18.89
N SER A 39 -34.89 -4.64 19.25
CA SER A 39 -35.31 -3.50 18.43
C SER A 39 -34.22 -2.44 18.25
N GLU A 40 -33.38 -2.20 19.26
CA GLU A 40 -32.19 -1.34 19.11
C GLU A 40 -31.13 -1.97 18.21
N LEU A 41 -30.92 -3.29 18.31
CA LEU A 41 -30.01 -3.99 17.41
C LEU A 41 -30.45 -3.88 15.97
N ASP A 42 -31.72 -4.19 15.69
CA ASP A 42 -32.30 -4.13 14.33
C ASP A 42 -32.17 -2.72 13.74
N ARG A 43 -32.23 -1.67 14.58
CA ARG A 43 -32.03 -0.28 14.17
C ARG A 43 -30.57 0.05 13.86
N MET A 44 -29.62 -0.43 14.67
CA MET A 44 -28.22 0.02 14.63
C MET A 44 -27.32 -0.85 13.73
N VAL A 45 -27.55 -2.16 13.70
CA VAL A 45 -26.71 -3.14 12.98
C VAL A 45 -26.59 -2.81 11.48
N PRO A 46 -27.66 -2.47 10.74
CA PRO A 46 -27.54 -2.15 9.31
C PRO A 46 -26.58 -0.98 9.04
N GLY A 47 -26.58 0.05 9.89
CA GLY A 47 -25.66 1.18 9.80
C GLY A 47 -24.20 0.78 10.05
N LEU A 48 -23.97 -0.09 11.03
CA LEU A 48 -22.63 -0.60 11.34
C LEU A 48 -22.08 -1.50 10.22
N VAL A 49 -22.92 -2.42 9.71
CA VAL A 49 -22.59 -3.30 8.59
C VAL A 49 -22.23 -2.47 7.36
N ARG A 50 -23.09 -1.52 6.97
CA ARG A 50 -22.83 -0.61 5.84
C ARG A 50 -21.51 0.13 5.99
N ARG A 51 -21.19 0.60 7.20
CA ARG A 51 -19.93 1.30 7.47
C ARG A 51 -18.71 0.40 7.34
N VAL A 52 -18.78 -0.84 7.85
CA VAL A 52 -17.71 -1.83 7.73
C VAL A 52 -17.51 -2.25 6.27
N MET A 53 -18.60 -2.51 5.54
CA MET A 53 -18.56 -2.83 4.11
C MET A 53 -18.02 -1.69 3.27
N ALA A 54 -18.47 -0.45 3.50
CA ALA A 54 -17.95 0.73 2.81
C ALA A 54 -16.47 0.99 3.13
N LYS A 55 -16.02 0.66 4.35
CA LYS A 55 -14.60 0.73 4.72
C LYS A 55 -13.80 -0.36 3.99
N GLN A 56 -14.31 -1.58 3.87
CA GLN A 56 -13.67 -2.65 3.10
C GLN A 56 -13.57 -2.30 1.62
N GLN A 57 -14.66 -1.83 1.01
CA GLN A 57 -14.66 -1.39 -0.40
C GLN A 57 -13.70 -0.21 -0.65
N ARG A 58 -13.36 0.55 0.40
CA ARG A 58 -12.38 1.64 0.36
C ARG A 58 -10.96 1.26 0.79
N SER A 59 -10.79 0.10 1.42
CA SER A 59 -9.47 -0.41 1.77
C SER A 59 -8.86 -0.95 0.49
N GLY A 60 -7.73 -0.39 0.08
CA GLY A 60 -6.98 -0.91 -1.05
C GLY A 60 -6.46 -2.33 -0.77
N PRO A 61 -5.62 -2.87 -1.67
CA PRO A 61 -5.04 -4.20 -1.52
C PRO A 61 -4.39 -4.39 -0.13
N SER A 62 -4.47 -5.57 0.47
CA SER A 62 -3.71 -5.88 1.69
C SER A 62 -2.21 -5.99 1.41
N ASP A 63 -1.37 -6.01 2.44
CA ASP A 63 0.08 -6.26 2.30
C ASP A 63 0.35 -7.65 1.68
N GLU A 64 -0.48 -8.65 2.01
CA GLU A 64 -0.39 -10.00 1.42
C GLU A 64 -0.69 -9.98 -0.08
N GLN A 65 -1.76 -9.30 -0.49
CA GLN A 65 -2.10 -9.12 -1.91
C GLN A 65 -1.02 -8.33 -2.66
N LEU A 66 -0.42 -7.34 -1.98
CA LEU A 66 0.67 -6.55 -2.53
C LEU A 66 1.94 -7.39 -2.73
N MET A 67 2.26 -8.26 -1.77
CA MET A 67 3.35 -9.23 -1.86
C MET A 67 3.11 -10.22 -3.00
N GLU A 68 1.93 -10.84 -3.08
CA GLU A 68 1.57 -11.75 -4.17
C GLU A 68 1.70 -11.07 -5.54
N ARG A 69 1.19 -9.84 -5.65
CA ARG A 69 1.29 -9.05 -6.87
C ARG A 69 2.73 -8.78 -7.26
N SER A 70 3.59 -8.43 -6.29
CA SER A 70 5.01 -8.17 -6.54
C SER A 70 5.74 -9.39 -7.12
N LEU A 71 5.46 -10.59 -6.60
CA LEU A 71 6.08 -11.84 -7.09
C LEU A 71 5.60 -12.18 -8.50
N LEU A 72 4.33 -11.93 -8.82
CA LEU A 72 3.80 -12.08 -10.18
C LEU A 72 4.47 -11.12 -11.16
N LEU A 73 4.62 -9.85 -10.79
CA LEU A 73 5.28 -8.84 -11.62
C LEU A 73 6.76 -9.16 -11.82
N SER A 74 7.45 -9.59 -10.77
CA SER A 74 8.84 -10.02 -10.85
C SER A 74 9.02 -11.17 -11.84
N ARG A 75 8.20 -12.23 -11.74
CA ARG A 75 8.25 -13.35 -12.70
C ARG A 75 7.98 -12.90 -14.13
N ARG A 76 7.01 -12.01 -14.33
CA ARG A 76 6.56 -11.62 -15.67
C ARG A 76 7.49 -10.63 -16.37
N TYR A 77 8.03 -9.67 -15.63
CA TYR A 77 8.76 -8.53 -16.22
C TYR A 77 10.24 -8.50 -15.83
N LEU A 78 10.63 -9.19 -14.75
CA LEU A 78 11.99 -9.16 -14.17
C LEU A 78 12.63 -10.55 -14.12
N ASP A 79 12.15 -11.48 -14.95
CA ASP A 79 12.64 -12.87 -15.06
C ASP A 79 12.62 -13.65 -13.73
N GLY A 80 11.81 -13.22 -12.76
CA GLY A 80 11.77 -13.78 -11.41
C GLY A 80 13.01 -13.49 -10.54
N ARG A 81 13.93 -12.63 -11.01
CA ARG A 81 15.21 -12.35 -10.31
C ARG A 81 15.04 -11.41 -9.12
N ALA A 82 14.02 -10.56 -9.14
CA ALA A 82 13.75 -9.61 -8.06
C ALA A 82 12.76 -10.21 -7.05
N THR A 83 13.26 -10.79 -5.95
CA THR A 83 12.40 -11.33 -4.89
C THR A 83 12.50 -10.45 -3.64
N PRO A 84 11.44 -9.70 -3.28
CA PRO A 84 11.47 -8.87 -2.07
C PRO A 84 11.34 -9.74 -0.82
N ALA A 85 11.93 -9.29 0.29
CA ALA A 85 11.72 -9.89 1.60
C ALA A 85 10.35 -9.52 2.19
N SER A 86 9.87 -8.31 1.90
CA SER A 86 8.52 -7.86 2.25
C SER A 86 8.07 -6.71 1.35
N VAL A 87 6.76 -6.58 1.18
CA VAL A 87 6.13 -5.45 0.50
C VAL A 87 4.93 -5.00 1.34
N ARG A 88 4.87 -3.73 1.72
CA ARG A 88 3.81 -3.22 2.60
C ARG A 88 3.37 -1.80 2.28
N TRP A 89 2.13 -1.50 2.64
CA TRP A 89 1.63 -0.12 2.64
C TRP A 89 2.13 0.66 3.84
N VAL A 90 2.40 1.95 3.64
CA VAL A 90 2.75 2.89 4.71
C VAL A 90 2.09 4.25 4.51
N GLY A 91 1.58 4.82 5.60
CA GLY A 91 0.92 6.14 5.58
C GLY A 91 1.85 7.33 5.84
N ASN A 92 3.15 7.10 6.07
CA ASN A 92 4.13 8.14 6.37
C ASN A 92 5.05 8.48 5.17
N GLN A 93 4.71 8.02 3.97
CA GLN A 93 5.49 8.21 2.75
C GLN A 93 4.85 9.31 1.89
N ASN A 94 5.15 10.55 2.26
CA ASN A 94 4.46 11.74 1.72
C ASN A 94 5.14 12.37 0.50
N ARG A 95 6.44 12.10 0.29
CA ARG A 95 7.26 12.74 -0.76
C ARG A 95 7.64 11.81 -1.91
N ARG A 96 7.24 10.54 -1.85
CA ARG A 96 7.56 9.50 -2.83
C ARG A 96 6.44 8.46 -2.87
N TRP A 97 6.31 7.76 -3.99
CA TRP A 97 5.28 6.74 -4.17
C TRP A 97 5.70 5.37 -3.61
N GLY A 98 6.98 5.04 -3.69
CA GLY A 98 7.57 3.82 -3.16
C GLY A 98 8.98 4.04 -2.62
N SER A 99 9.55 3.00 -2.00
CA SER A 99 10.97 2.91 -1.64
C SER A 99 11.37 1.45 -1.43
N CYS A 100 12.60 1.13 -1.78
CA CYS A 100 13.22 -0.17 -1.59
C CYS A 100 14.49 -0.05 -0.74
N THR A 101 14.59 -0.81 0.36
CA THR A 101 15.85 -0.98 1.09
C THR A 101 16.60 -2.17 0.50
N THR A 102 17.44 -1.90 -0.50
CA THR A 102 18.13 -2.92 -1.32
C THR A 102 18.87 -3.98 -0.50
N THR A 103 19.54 -3.58 0.58
CA THR A 103 20.28 -4.48 1.49
C THR A 103 19.41 -5.48 2.23
N THR A 104 18.14 -5.17 2.49
CA THR A 104 17.21 -6.03 3.24
C THR A 104 16.05 -6.55 2.39
N GLY A 105 15.92 -6.09 1.15
CA GLY A 105 14.82 -6.44 0.26
C GLY A 105 13.45 -5.95 0.71
N GLN A 106 13.38 -4.96 1.59
CA GLN A 106 12.11 -4.42 2.10
C GLN A 106 11.58 -3.33 1.17
N ILE A 107 10.37 -3.51 0.64
CA ILE A 107 9.67 -2.52 -0.20
C ILE A 107 8.51 -1.90 0.58
N ARG A 108 8.37 -0.59 0.47
CA ARG A 108 7.30 0.20 1.10
C ARG A 108 6.62 1.06 0.05
N LEU A 109 5.31 0.98 -0.03
CA LEU A 109 4.49 1.81 -0.91
C LEU A 109 3.62 2.78 -0.10
N SER A 110 3.47 4.00 -0.62
CA SER A 110 2.56 5.00 -0.06
C SER A 110 1.11 4.52 -0.14
N ASP A 111 0.37 4.56 0.97
CA ASP A 111 -1.06 4.21 0.99
C ASP A 111 -1.93 5.08 0.06
N ARG A 112 -1.42 6.24 -0.35
CA ARG A 112 -2.03 7.12 -1.35
C ARG A 112 -2.21 6.44 -2.70
N LEU A 113 -1.39 5.45 -3.03
CA LEU A 113 -1.51 4.64 -4.24
C LEU A 113 -2.74 3.71 -4.22
N GLN A 114 -3.28 3.38 -3.04
CA GLN A 114 -4.39 2.42 -2.91
C GLN A 114 -5.67 2.84 -3.66
N LYS A 115 -5.82 4.13 -3.96
CA LYS A 115 -6.96 4.68 -4.72
C LYS A 115 -6.65 4.88 -6.20
N MET A 116 -5.42 4.59 -6.63
CA MET A 116 -4.98 4.76 -8.01
C MET A 116 -5.28 3.51 -8.84
N PRO A 117 -5.34 3.63 -10.17
CA PRO A 117 -5.51 2.47 -11.04
C PRO A 117 -4.44 1.41 -10.80
N GLN A 118 -4.82 0.12 -10.92
CA GLN A 118 -3.91 -1.01 -10.69
C GLN A 118 -2.61 -0.90 -11.50
N TYR A 119 -2.68 -0.42 -12.74
CA TYR A 119 -1.51 -0.30 -13.60
C TYR A 119 -0.45 0.68 -13.07
N VAL A 120 -0.86 1.63 -12.23
CA VAL A 120 0.03 2.59 -11.56
C VAL A 120 0.71 1.92 -10.38
N ILE A 121 -0.04 1.19 -9.55
CA ILE A 121 0.49 0.41 -8.43
C ILE A 121 1.53 -0.60 -8.94
N ASP A 122 1.19 -1.31 -10.02
CA ASP A 122 2.08 -2.29 -10.63
C ASP A 122 3.37 -1.67 -11.16
N TYR A 123 3.31 -0.48 -11.76
CA TYR A 123 4.50 0.23 -12.21
C TYR A 123 5.41 0.60 -11.04
N VAL A 124 4.85 1.15 -9.95
CA VAL A 124 5.64 1.47 -8.75
C VAL A 124 6.25 0.19 -8.16
N LEU A 125 5.52 -0.92 -8.12
CA LEU A 125 6.09 -2.21 -7.72
C LEU A 125 7.25 -2.65 -8.61
N VAL A 126 7.11 -2.57 -9.94
CA VAL A 126 8.18 -2.91 -10.89
C VAL A 126 9.41 -2.02 -10.67
N HIS A 127 9.20 -0.72 -10.43
CA HIS A 127 10.26 0.23 -10.10
C HIS A 127 11.02 -0.19 -8.83
N GLU A 128 10.31 -0.40 -7.72
CA GLU A 128 10.95 -0.80 -6.45
C GLU A 128 11.59 -2.19 -6.50
N LEU A 129 10.99 -3.13 -7.25
CA LEU A 129 11.60 -4.45 -7.48
C LEU A 129 12.87 -4.35 -8.32
N THR A 130 12.92 -3.44 -9.29
CA THR A 130 14.11 -3.21 -10.12
C THR A 130 15.28 -2.72 -9.25
N HIS A 131 15.01 -1.96 -8.19
CA HIS A 131 16.03 -1.57 -7.22
C HIS A 131 16.74 -2.74 -6.52
N LEU A 132 16.14 -3.93 -6.47
CA LEU A 132 16.81 -5.13 -5.96
C LEU A 132 17.92 -5.64 -6.91
N LEU A 133 17.89 -5.23 -8.17
CA LEU A 133 18.83 -5.65 -9.22
C LEU A 133 19.77 -4.52 -9.64
N HIS A 134 19.30 -3.27 -9.58
CA HIS A 134 20.02 -2.06 -9.97
C HIS A 134 19.79 -0.96 -8.93
N ALA A 135 20.83 -0.62 -8.15
CA ALA A 135 20.70 0.37 -7.08
C ALA A 135 20.41 1.79 -7.60
N ASP A 136 20.95 2.12 -8.77
CA ASP A 136 20.75 3.39 -9.47
C ASP A 136 19.73 3.29 -10.62
N HIS A 137 19.33 4.44 -11.16
CA HIS A 137 18.43 4.56 -12.33
C HIS A 137 19.19 4.54 -13.66
N GLY A 138 20.33 3.84 -13.73
CA GLY A 138 21.15 3.74 -14.93
C GLY A 138 20.51 2.94 -16.08
N PRO A 139 21.24 2.70 -17.18
CA PRO A 139 20.70 2.02 -18.37
C PRO A 139 20.10 0.64 -18.07
N GLY A 140 20.69 -0.11 -17.13
CA GLY A 140 20.17 -1.43 -16.70
C GLY A 140 18.81 -1.32 -16.03
N PHE A 141 18.64 -0.33 -15.15
CA PHE A 141 17.36 -0.03 -14.50
C PHE A 141 16.30 0.35 -15.54
N LYS A 142 16.62 1.30 -16.42
CA LYS A 142 15.70 1.79 -17.47
C LYS A 142 15.27 0.67 -18.41
N ALA A 143 16.21 -0.18 -18.83
CA ALA A 143 15.90 -1.33 -19.67
C ALA A 143 14.96 -2.34 -18.97
N MET A 144 15.04 -2.45 -17.65
CA MET A 144 14.22 -3.36 -16.87
C MET A 144 12.80 -2.82 -16.65
N THR A 145 12.67 -1.56 -16.22
CA THR A 145 11.36 -0.93 -15.98
C THR A 145 10.56 -0.77 -17.27
N ALA A 146 11.22 -0.51 -18.40
CA ALA A 146 10.60 -0.44 -19.73
C ALA A 146 9.92 -1.75 -20.17
N ARG A 147 10.23 -2.89 -19.54
CA ARG A 147 9.55 -4.17 -19.82
C ARG A 147 8.10 -4.18 -19.36
N TYR A 148 7.71 -3.26 -18.48
CA TYR A 148 6.32 -3.10 -18.07
C TYR A 148 5.53 -2.28 -19.11
N PRO A 149 4.54 -2.86 -19.82
CA PRO A 149 3.93 -2.22 -20.99
C PRO A 149 3.18 -0.91 -20.73
N GLN A 150 2.81 -0.64 -19.47
CA GLN A 150 2.06 0.56 -19.10
C GLN A 150 2.92 1.58 -18.34
N GLY A 151 4.26 1.46 -18.43
CA GLY A 151 5.22 2.30 -17.70
C GLY A 151 4.99 3.78 -17.96
N GLU A 152 5.13 4.22 -19.22
CA GLU A 152 4.95 5.63 -19.61
C GLU A 152 3.59 6.20 -19.17
N LYS A 153 2.52 5.41 -19.29
CA LYS A 153 1.17 5.81 -18.86
C LYS A 153 1.09 5.99 -17.34
N ALA A 154 1.73 5.10 -16.57
CA ALA A 154 1.78 5.20 -15.11
C ALA A 154 2.60 6.41 -14.67
N GLU A 155 3.75 6.63 -15.29
CA GLU A 155 4.63 7.78 -15.07
C GLU A 155 3.88 9.10 -15.27
N ALA A 156 3.20 9.26 -16.41
CA ALA A 156 2.40 10.45 -16.70
C ALA A 156 1.26 10.65 -15.69
N PHE A 157 0.61 9.57 -15.25
CA PHE A 157 -0.43 9.63 -14.23
C PHE A 157 0.13 10.13 -12.89
N LEU A 158 1.26 9.56 -12.43
CA LEU A 158 1.91 9.95 -11.19
C LEU A 158 2.40 11.40 -11.23
N ALA A 159 2.93 11.86 -12.37
CA ALA A 159 3.30 13.25 -12.59
C ALA A 159 2.09 14.19 -12.44
N GLY A 160 0.96 13.85 -13.07
CA GLY A 160 -0.29 14.62 -12.94
C GLY A 160 -0.82 14.67 -11.50
N VAL A 161 -0.79 13.56 -10.77
CA VAL A 161 -1.19 13.52 -9.35
C VAL A 161 -0.27 14.36 -8.49
N SER A 162 1.05 14.28 -8.70
CA SER A 162 2.03 15.07 -7.95
C SER A 162 1.79 16.57 -8.17
N PHE A 163 1.61 17.00 -9.42
CA PHE A 163 1.26 18.38 -9.78
C PHE A 163 -0.01 18.85 -9.08
N GLY A 164 -1.10 18.08 -9.15
CA GLY A 164 -2.39 18.45 -8.54
C GLY A 164 -2.39 18.42 -7.01
N SER A 165 -1.48 17.69 -6.38
CA SER A 165 -1.39 17.56 -4.92
C SER A 165 -0.39 18.54 -4.28
N GLY A 166 0.29 19.38 -5.09
CA GLY A 166 1.37 20.24 -4.60
C GLY A 166 2.58 19.45 -4.07
N LEU A 167 2.71 18.17 -4.43
CA LEU A 167 3.96 17.46 -4.21
C LEU A 167 4.99 18.01 -5.19
N PRO A 168 6.28 18.05 -4.83
CA PRO A 168 7.30 18.20 -5.85
C PRO A 168 7.06 17.12 -6.92
N PRO A 169 7.16 17.43 -8.22
CA PRO A 169 7.15 16.40 -9.25
C PRO A 169 8.17 15.36 -8.80
N ILE A 170 7.72 14.15 -8.52
CA ILE A 170 8.63 13.07 -8.14
C ILE A 170 9.44 12.82 -9.41
N PRO A 171 10.73 13.16 -9.45
CA PRO A 171 11.54 12.82 -10.60
C PRO A 171 11.57 11.31 -10.62
N LEU A 172 11.24 10.70 -11.75
CA LEU A 172 11.39 9.26 -11.90
C LEU A 172 12.87 8.82 -11.90
N ASP A 173 13.80 9.80 -11.89
CA ASP A 173 15.23 9.60 -12.08
C ASP A 173 16.18 10.35 -11.10
N ASP A 174 15.77 11.08 -10.04
CA ASP A 174 16.72 11.87 -9.23
C ASP A 174 16.50 11.85 -7.70
N LEU A 175 17.37 11.14 -6.97
CA LEU A 175 18.48 11.77 -6.23
C LEU A 175 19.68 10.80 -6.19
N PRO A 176 20.92 11.27 -6.43
CA PRO A 176 22.13 10.45 -6.32
C PRO A 176 22.36 9.98 -4.87
N ASP A 177 22.96 8.80 -4.76
CA ASP A 177 23.61 8.27 -3.56
C ASP A 177 24.89 9.06 -3.28
N GLU A 178 24.75 10.29 -2.78
CA GLU A 178 25.89 11.01 -2.20
C GLU A 178 26.07 10.52 -0.76
N GLY A 179 26.90 9.48 -0.62
CA GLY A 179 27.53 9.17 0.64
C GLY A 179 28.13 10.44 1.24
N MET A 180 27.73 10.75 2.48
CA MET A 180 28.34 11.84 3.24
C MET A 180 29.86 11.68 3.22
N PRO A 181 30.64 12.65 2.69
CA PRO A 181 32.09 12.60 2.89
C PRO A 181 32.35 12.69 4.39
N PRO A 182 33.37 11.98 4.93
CA PRO A 182 33.75 12.18 6.31
C PRO A 182 34.08 13.66 6.51
N ALA A 183 33.50 14.27 7.54
CA ALA A 183 33.83 15.64 7.91
C ALA A 183 35.35 15.75 8.04
N ALA A 184 35.95 16.58 7.19
CA ALA A 184 37.37 16.82 7.18
C ALA A 184 37.82 17.27 8.58
N GLY A 185 38.82 16.56 9.11
CA GLY A 185 39.42 16.87 10.40
C GLY A 185 39.93 18.30 10.44
N HIS A 186 39.63 18.98 11.54
CA HIS A 186 40.38 20.16 11.95
C HIS A 186 41.77 19.69 12.40
N ALA A 187 42.81 20.09 11.68
CA ALA A 187 44.17 20.16 12.22
C ALA A 187 44.29 21.44 13.06
N PRO A 188 45.08 21.44 14.14
CA PRO A 188 45.15 22.55 15.09
C PRO A 188 46.11 23.64 14.60
N ASP A 189 45.80 24.89 14.96
CA ASP A 189 46.77 25.98 15.15
C ASP A 189 46.99 26.21 16.64
#